data_AF-A0A7K1KLL2-F1
#
_entry.id   AF-A0A7K1KLL2-F1
#
_cell.length_a   1.000
_cell.length_b   1.000
_cell.length_c   1.000
_cell.angle_alpha   90.00
_cell.angle_beta   90.00
_cell.angle_gamma   90.00
#
_symmetry.space_group_name_H-M   'P 1'
#
loop_
_entity.id
_entity.type
_entity.pdbx_description
1 polymer ?
#
loop_
_entity_poly.entity_id
_entity_poly.type
_entity_poly.pdbx_seq_one_letter_code
_entity_poly.pdbx_strand_id
1 'polypeptide(L)'
;MNDITQTLTRVLPSRNTLWMLVFFAGLFGLAYGFYVATQQANYIWHWNRIPRYFYYTDTIKVRAEIEGRVANITHKSGDAVVIVEGDGTSEFYTVPGSDLRVGENDTLYMGDVIGTYEKGSLGLMAQGMLITIEISIIAIAFGIVLGLFTGLARISTNPCFKWTAITYIEIIRGSPLLVQILIWYYVIGTLVNNLLASSGLPQIPEMWFGIASLSIFAGAYVAEIVRAGIQSIHRGQTEAARSLGMTRAMAMRKIILPQAFRRILPPLAGQFISLIKDSSLLGVIAIRELTKATREAVTTSLMPYELYFVCGVMYLAVTFALSMFVQYLEKRSVE
;
A
#
# COMPACT_ATOMS: atom_id res chain seq x y z
N MET A 1 -67.66 -16.45 -17.73
CA MET A 1 -67.14 -15.16 -17.22
C MET A 1 -65.84 -15.38 -16.45
N ASN A 2 -64.88 -16.12 -17.05
CA ASN A 2 -63.63 -16.55 -16.40
C ASN A 2 -62.38 -16.18 -17.22
N ASP A 3 -62.51 -15.29 -18.20
CA ASP A 3 -61.47 -15.06 -19.22
C ASP A 3 -60.88 -13.64 -19.24
N ILE A 4 -61.18 -12.82 -18.23
CA ILE A 4 -60.71 -11.42 -18.17
C ILE A 4 -59.63 -11.23 -17.09
N THR A 5 -59.45 -12.20 -16.18
CA THR A 5 -58.47 -12.10 -15.09
C THR A 5 -57.09 -12.67 -15.41
N GLN A 6 -56.89 -13.34 -16.56
CA GLN A 6 -55.57 -13.89 -16.95
C GLN A 6 -54.78 -13.01 -17.92
N THR A 7 -55.37 -11.95 -18.48
CA THR A 7 -54.73 -11.11 -19.52
C THR A 7 -53.97 -9.89 -18.97
N LEU A 8 -53.93 -9.69 -17.65
CA LEU A 8 -53.30 -8.52 -16.99
C LEU A 8 -51.98 -8.83 -16.25
N THR A 9 -51.39 -10.01 -16.44
CA THR A 9 -50.11 -10.40 -15.82
C THR A 9 -48.89 -10.23 -16.73
N ARG A 10 -49.05 -9.57 -17.89
CA ARG A 10 -47.92 -9.10 -18.70
C ARG A 10 -47.81 -7.58 -18.51
N VAL A 11 -46.61 -7.11 -18.19
CA VAL A 11 -46.10 -5.71 -18.19
C VAL A 11 -45.61 -5.20 -16.82
N LEU A 12 -45.84 -5.88 -15.69
CA LEU A 12 -45.10 -5.51 -14.46
C LEU A 12 -43.71 -6.16 -14.47
N PRO A 13 -42.61 -5.37 -14.42
CA PRO A 13 -41.28 -5.93 -14.26
C PRO A 13 -41.27 -6.81 -13.00
N SER A 14 -40.58 -7.96 -13.07
CA SER A 14 -40.37 -8.79 -11.90
C SER A 14 -39.84 -7.93 -10.74
N ARG A 15 -40.15 -8.28 -9.49
CA ARG A 15 -39.68 -7.53 -8.31
C ARG A 15 -38.18 -7.23 -8.37
N ASN A 16 -37.37 -8.13 -8.94
CA ASN A 16 -35.93 -7.94 -9.13
C ASN A 16 -35.60 -6.88 -10.19
N THR A 17 -36.35 -6.81 -11.30
CA THR A 17 -36.16 -5.78 -12.33
C THR A 17 -36.52 -4.39 -11.82
N LEU A 18 -37.57 -4.27 -10.99
CA LEU A 18 -37.90 -3.00 -10.33
C LEU A 18 -36.74 -2.51 -9.45
N TRP A 19 -36.20 -3.37 -8.59
CA TRP A 19 -35.07 -3.00 -7.72
C TRP A 19 -33.78 -2.72 -8.49
N MET A 20 -33.52 -3.43 -9.60
CA MET A 20 -32.43 -3.07 -10.51
C MET A 20 -32.61 -1.67 -11.11
N LEU A 21 -33.81 -1.33 -11.56
CA LEU A 21 -34.11 0.01 -12.09
C LEU A 21 -33.93 1.09 -11.02
N VAL A 22 -34.40 0.85 -9.80
CA VAL A 22 -34.19 1.77 -8.66
C VAL A 22 -32.69 1.95 -8.37
N PHE A 23 -31.91 0.87 -8.40
CA PHE A 23 -30.46 0.93 -8.22
C PHE A 23 -29.78 1.78 -9.28
N PHE A 24 -30.06 1.53 -10.58
CA PHE A 24 -29.47 2.33 -11.66
C PHE A 24 -29.95 3.78 -11.64
N ALA A 25 -31.23 4.04 -11.37
CA ALA A 25 -31.75 5.39 -11.22
C ALA A 25 -31.05 6.15 -10.08
N GLY A 26 -30.81 5.48 -8.95
CA GLY A 26 -30.02 6.03 -7.84
C GLY A 26 -28.56 6.30 -8.23
N LEU A 27 -27.94 5.39 -8.96
CA LEU A 27 -26.55 5.53 -9.42
C LEU A 27 -26.39 6.69 -10.43
N PHE A 28 -27.30 6.80 -11.40
CA PHE A 28 -27.34 7.93 -12.33
C PHE A 28 -27.69 9.23 -11.63
N GLY A 29 -28.61 9.22 -10.66
CA GLY A 29 -28.95 10.37 -9.85
C GLY A 29 -27.74 10.89 -9.05
N LEU A 30 -26.95 9.99 -8.44
CA LEU A 30 -25.70 10.33 -7.77
C LEU A 30 -24.66 10.90 -8.75
N ALA A 31 -24.48 10.26 -9.91
CA ALA A 31 -23.53 10.73 -10.92
C ALA A 31 -23.91 12.11 -11.46
N TYR A 32 -25.21 12.34 -11.72
CA TYR A 32 -25.73 13.62 -12.16
C TYR A 32 -25.63 14.69 -11.07
N GLY A 33 -25.96 14.34 -9.81
CA GLY A 33 -25.80 15.24 -8.68
C GLY A 33 -24.34 15.67 -8.48
N PHE A 34 -23.40 14.72 -8.62
CA PHE A 34 -21.97 15.03 -8.62
C PHE A 34 -21.59 15.95 -9.77
N TYR A 35 -22.03 15.65 -11.00
CA TYR A 35 -21.79 16.51 -12.16
C TYR A 35 -22.30 17.94 -11.95
N VAL A 36 -23.54 18.12 -11.48
CA VAL A 36 -24.10 19.44 -11.20
C VAL A 36 -23.28 20.16 -10.12
N ALA A 37 -22.87 19.47 -9.05
CA ALA A 37 -22.00 20.04 -8.03
C ALA A 37 -20.64 20.48 -8.61
N THR A 38 -20.06 19.71 -9.54
CA THR A 38 -18.81 20.10 -10.21
C THR A 38 -18.97 21.32 -11.12
N GLN A 39 -20.15 21.55 -11.72
CA GLN A 39 -20.41 22.74 -12.54
C GLN A 39 -20.58 24.01 -11.71
N GLN A 40 -20.97 23.87 -10.44
CA GLN A 40 -21.04 25.00 -9.50
C GLN A 40 -19.67 25.40 -8.94
N ALA A 41 -18.69 24.50 -9.01
CA ALA A 41 -17.31 24.82 -8.65
C ALA A 41 -16.66 25.63 -9.77
N ASN A 42 -16.21 26.85 -9.45
CA ASN A 42 -15.40 27.65 -10.37
C ASN A 42 -13.99 27.05 -10.47
N TYR A 43 -13.86 25.94 -11.19
CA TYR A 43 -12.65 25.13 -11.30
C TYR A 43 -12.43 24.63 -12.72
N ILE A 44 -11.20 24.80 -13.23
CA ILE A 44 -10.80 24.33 -14.56
C ILE A 44 -10.15 22.96 -14.39
N TRP A 45 -10.75 21.95 -15.01
CA TRP A 45 -10.25 20.59 -14.94
C TRP A 45 -9.04 20.36 -15.86
N HIS A 46 -8.02 19.69 -15.34
CA HIS A 46 -6.72 19.47 -15.98
C HIS A 46 -6.38 17.96 -16.11
N TRP A 47 -7.36 17.15 -16.54
CA TRP A 47 -7.20 15.70 -16.74
C TRP A 47 -6.02 15.32 -17.65
N ASN A 48 -5.69 16.16 -18.63
CA ASN A 48 -4.56 15.98 -19.53
C ASN A 48 -3.20 15.95 -18.80
N ARG A 49 -3.12 16.46 -17.57
CA ARG A 49 -1.90 16.48 -16.77
C ARG A 49 -1.70 15.22 -15.95
N ILE A 50 -2.74 14.41 -15.75
CA ILE A 50 -2.73 13.24 -14.85
C ILE A 50 -1.72 12.14 -15.26
N PRO A 51 -1.56 11.78 -16.55
CA PRO A 51 -0.65 10.70 -16.94
C PRO A 51 0.79 10.86 -16.43
N ARG A 52 1.28 12.11 -16.28
CA ARG A 52 2.64 12.40 -15.78
C ARG A 52 2.92 11.85 -14.37
N TYR A 53 1.87 11.67 -13.56
CA TYR A 53 2.01 11.18 -12.18
C TYR A 53 2.09 9.65 -12.11
N PHE A 54 1.90 8.96 -13.23
CA PHE A 54 2.14 7.52 -13.37
C PHE A 54 3.47 7.25 -14.04
N TYR A 55 3.77 7.98 -15.12
CA TYR A 55 4.99 7.84 -15.88
C TYR A 55 5.33 9.17 -16.55
N TYR A 56 6.58 9.58 -16.46
CA TYR A 56 7.09 10.76 -17.16
C TYR A 56 8.50 10.49 -17.68
N THR A 57 8.86 11.23 -18.72
CA THR A 57 10.21 11.21 -19.27
C THR A 57 10.99 12.35 -18.64
N ASP A 58 12.04 12.03 -17.90
CA ASP A 58 12.93 13.02 -17.30
C ASP A 58 14.12 13.29 -18.22
N THR A 59 14.52 14.55 -18.33
CA THR A 59 15.68 14.95 -19.14
C THR A 59 16.89 15.11 -18.23
N ILE A 60 17.72 14.07 -18.16
CA ILE A 60 18.92 14.07 -17.33
C ILE A 60 20.03 14.80 -18.08
N LYS A 61 20.58 15.84 -17.45
CA LYS A 61 21.72 16.62 -17.98
C LYS A 61 23.01 16.01 -17.47
N VAL A 62 23.86 15.51 -18.39
CA VAL A 62 25.23 15.12 -18.06
C VAL A 62 26.07 16.38 -18.01
N ARG A 63 26.70 16.64 -16.87
CA ARG A 63 27.47 17.87 -16.62
C ARG A 63 28.95 17.54 -16.48
N ALA A 64 29.81 18.45 -16.93
CA ALA A 64 31.24 18.35 -16.73
C ALA A 64 31.57 18.49 -15.23
N GLU A 65 32.31 17.53 -14.69
CA GLU A 65 32.80 17.54 -13.30
C GLU A 65 34.17 18.20 -13.19
N ILE A 66 34.90 18.30 -14.31
CA ILE A 66 36.20 18.96 -14.44
C ILE A 66 36.16 20.11 -15.46
N GLU A 67 37.06 21.07 -15.28
CA GLU A 67 37.36 22.09 -16.29
C GLU A 67 38.44 21.55 -17.24
N GLY A 68 38.23 21.67 -18.55
CA GLY A 68 39.14 21.07 -19.52
C GLY A 68 38.65 21.20 -20.95
N ARG A 69 39.37 20.57 -21.89
CA ARG A 69 39.00 20.55 -23.31
C ARG A 69 38.49 19.17 -23.70
N VAL A 70 37.48 19.13 -24.57
CA VAL A 70 37.01 17.89 -25.17
C VAL A 70 38.09 17.34 -26.11
N ALA A 71 38.78 16.30 -25.67
CA ALA A 71 39.91 15.69 -26.39
C ALA A 71 39.45 14.77 -27.51
N ASN A 72 38.38 14.00 -27.28
CA ASN A 72 37.86 13.04 -28.27
C ASN A 72 36.41 12.67 -27.95
N ILE A 73 35.61 12.42 -28.99
CA ILE A 73 34.23 11.92 -28.86
C ILE A 73 34.15 10.59 -29.62
N THR A 74 34.01 9.47 -28.88
CA THR A 74 33.88 8.14 -29.48
C THR A 74 32.44 7.65 -29.42
N HIS A 75 31.86 7.32 -30.57
CA HIS A 75 30.53 6.70 -30.63
C HIS A 75 30.62 5.19 -30.49
N LYS A 76 29.98 4.61 -29.47
CA LYS A 76 29.83 3.16 -29.27
C LYS A 76 28.36 2.80 -29.10
N SER A 77 27.84 1.95 -29.99
CA SER A 77 26.52 1.32 -29.86
C SER A 77 25.35 2.28 -29.62
N GLY A 78 25.40 3.50 -30.15
CA GLY A 78 24.37 4.52 -29.99
C GLY A 78 24.67 5.58 -28.91
N ASP A 79 25.67 5.35 -28.07
CA ASP A 79 26.15 6.30 -27.06
C ASP A 79 27.41 7.03 -27.56
N ALA A 80 27.56 8.29 -27.18
CA ALA A 80 28.77 9.09 -27.34
C ALA A 80 29.55 9.11 -26.01
N VAL A 81 30.80 8.66 -26.05
CA VAL A 81 31.75 8.78 -24.93
C VAL A 81 32.60 10.01 -25.18
N VAL A 82 32.43 11.03 -24.35
CA VAL A 82 33.16 12.29 -24.40
C VAL A 82 34.32 12.21 -23.42
N ILE A 83 35.54 12.39 -23.92
CA ILE A 83 36.76 12.45 -23.10
C ILE A 83 37.11 13.92 -22.88
N VAL A 84 37.14 14.35 -21.63
CA VAL A 84 37.54 15.70 -21.25
C VAL A 84 38.89 15.63 -20.55
N GLU A 85 39.85 16.44 -20.99
CA GLU A 85 41.19 16.52 -20.42
C GLU A 85 41.44 17.91 -19.84
N GLY A 86 41.84 17.98 -18.57
CA GLY A 86 42.14 19.24 -17.87
C GLY A 86 42.94 19.01 -16.61
N ASP A 87 43.85 19.93 -16.26
CA ASP A 87 44.71 19.88 -15.06
C ASP A 87 45.39 18.53 -14.78
N GLY A 88 45.77 17.80 -15.83
CA GLY A 88 46.47 16.52 -15.74
C GLY A 88 45.57 15.31 -15.41
N THR A 89 44.24 15.49 -15.39
CA THR A 89 43.25 14.42 -15.25
C THR A 89 42.41 14.28 -16.52
N SER A 90 41.93 13.06 -16.76
CA SER A 90 41.03 12.73 -17.87
C SER A 90 39.77 12.11 -17.31
N GLU A 91 38.62 12.67 -17.65
CA GLU A 91 37.30 12.17 -17.26
C GLU A 91 36.50 11.71 -18.48
N PHE A 92 35.69 10.67 -18.28
CA PHE A 92 34.90 10.05 -19.34
C PHE A 92 33.41 10.23 -19.05
N TYR A 93 32.72 10.95 -19.93
CA TYR A 93 31.28 11.16 -19.83
C TYR A 93 30.57 10.34 -20.90
N THR A 94 29.67 9.46 -20.48
CA THR A 94 28.84 8.68 -21.42
C THR A 94 27.49 9.36 -21.58
N VAL A 95 27.17 9.78 -22.80
CA VAL A 95 25.90 10.43 -23.14
C VAL A 95 25.30 9.71 -24.35
N PRO A 96 24.02 9.32 -24.33
CA PRO A 96 23.31 8.88 -25.53
C PRO A 96 23.50 9.86 -26.69
N GLY A 97 23.91 9.36 -27.87
CA GLY A 97 24.36 10.21 -28.98
C GLY A 97 23.27 11.07 -29.63
N SER A 98 22.02 10.95 -29.19
CA SER A 98 20.87 11.65 -29.75
C SER A 98 20.79 13.14 -29.40
N ASP A 99 21.42 13.60 -28.31
CA ASP A 99 21.41 15.02 -27.89
C ASP A 99 22.74 15.40 -27.21
N LEU A 100 23.82 15.25 -27.97
CA LEU A 100 25.16 15.72 -27.62
C LEU A 100 25.28 17.22 -27.91
N ARG A 101 25.77 18.00 -26.94
CA ARG A 101 25.81 19.47 -27.00
C ARG A 101 27.20 20.08 -27.12
N VAL A 102 28.22 19.22 -27.18
CA VAL A 102 29.63 19.60 -27.23
C VAL A 102 30.31 18.94 -28.43
N GLY A 103 31.22 19.67 -29.06
CA GLY A 103 32.08 19.20 -30.14
C GLY A 103 33.49 18.89 -29.64
N GLU A 104 34.26 18.17 -30.47
CA GLU A 104 35.70 18.03 -30.23
C GLU A 104 36.35 19.41 -30.20
N ASN A 105 37.37 19.57 -29.35
CA ASN A 105 38.08 20.83 -29.13
C ASN A 105 37.32 21.95 -28.40
N ASP A 106 36.08 21.72 -27.95
CA ASP A 106 35.35 22.66 -27.10
C ASP A 106 35.99 22.73 -25.70
N THR A 107 36.02 23.94 -25.12
CA THR A 107 36.42 24.16 -23.74
C THR A 107 35.20 24.07 -22.83
N LEU A 108 35.27 23.26 -21.78
CA LEU A 108 34.21 23.03 -20.81
C LEU A 108 34.64 23.53 -19.44
N TYR A 109 33.71 24.18 -18.75
CA TYR A 109 33.82 24.54 -17.35
C TYR A 109 33.02 23.58 -16.48
N MET A 110 33.37 23.50 -15.20
CA MET A 110 32.65 22.70 -14.22
C MET A 110 31.16 23.09 -14.18
N GLY A 111 30.27 22.12 -14.41
CA GLY A 111 28.82 22.30 -14.44
C GLY A 111 28.21 22.50 -15.84
N ASP A 112 29.03 22.67 -16.88
CA ASP A 112 28.56 22.77 -18.27
C ASP A 112 27.87 21.50 -18.73
N VAL A 113 26.82 21.63 -19.55
CA VAL A 113 26.01 20.50 -20.02
C VAL A 113 26.65 19.88 -21.26
N ILE A 114 27.21 18.69 -21.10
CA ILE A 114 27.85 17.91 -22.16
C ILE A 114 26.80 17.32 -23.13
N GLY A 115 25.67 16.89 -22.56
CA GLY A 115 24.52 16.49 -23.33
C GLY A 115 23.38 16.03 -22.43
N THR A 116 22.28 15.66 -23.06
CA THR A 116 21.05 15.29 -22.36
C THR A 116 20.55 13.95 -22.84
N TYR A 117 19.95 13.19 -21.93
CA TYR A 117 19.21 11.99 -22.31
C TYR A 117 17.90 11.90 -21.58
N GLU A 118 16.93 11.33 -22.29
CA GLU A 118 15.60 11.08 -21.79
C GLU A 118 15.56 9.73 -21.09
N LYS A 119 15.19 9.73 -19.80
CA LYS A 119 14.99 8.51 -19.02
C LYS A 119 13.56 8.46 -18.51
N GLY A 120 12.86 7.40 -18.90
CA GLY A 120 11.54 7.09 -18.36
C GLY A 120 11.61 6.80 -16.87
N SER A 121 10.81 7.52 -16.08
CA SER A 121 10.74 7.39 -14.63
C SER A 121 9.30 7.23 -14.16
N LEU A 122 9.11 6.46 -13.08
CA LEU A 122 7.80 6.34 -12.45
C LEU A 122 7.38 7.68 -11.87
N GLY A 123 6.14 8.07 -12.13
CA GLY A 123 5.57 9.28 -11.56
C GLY A 123 5.27 9.13 -10.06
N LEU A 124 5.05 10.27 -9.40
CA LEU A 124 4.95 10.36 -7.94
C LEU A 124 3.86 9.44 -7.34
N MET A 125 2.68 9.34 -7.97
CA MET A 125 1.58 8.52 -7.48
C MET A 125 1.85 7.02 -7.68
N ALA A 126 2.48 6.63 -8.78
CA ALA A 126 2.89 5.25 -9.00
C ALA A 126 3.95 4.81 -7.97
N GLN A 127 4.94 5.67 -7.67
CA GLN A 127 5.92 5.41 -6.61
C GLN A 127 5.24 5.29 -5.23
N GLY A 128 4.32 6.21 -4.91
CA GLY A 128 3.57 6.17 -3.65
C GLY A 128 2.75 4.88 -3.51
N MET A 129 2.13 4.40 -4.59
CA MET A 129 1.39 3.13 -4.60
C MET A 129 2.30 1.92 -4.31
N LEU A 130 3.52 1.89 -4.87
CA LEU A 130 4.48 0.82 -4.59
C LEU A 130 4.88 0.81 -3.12
N ILE A 131 5.18 1.98 -2.55
CA ILE A 131 5.50 2.12 -1.12
C ILE A 131 4.31 1.68 -0.25
N THR A 132 3.09 2.07 -0.59
CA THR A 132 1.85 1.63 0.08
C THR A 132 1.77 0.10 0.12
N ILE A 133 2.00 -0.58 -1.00
CA ILE A 133 1.96 -2.04 -1.10
C ILE A 133 3.09 -2.66 -0.28
N GLU A 134 4.32 -2.18 -0.44
CA GLU A 134 5.51 -2.68 0.24
C GLU A 134 5.34 -2.64 1.77
N ILE A 135 5.01 -1.47 2.31
CA ILE A 135 4.77 -1.27 3.74
C ILE A 135 3.66 -2.19 4.24
N SER A 136 2.55 -2.29 3.48
CA SER A 136 1.41 -3.11 3.89
C SER A 136 1.75 -4.60 3.93
N ILE A 137 2.54 -5.10 2.98
CA ILE A 137 2.99 -6.49 2.94
C ILE A 137 3.91 -6.80 4.12
N ILE A 138 4.87 -5.93 4.40
CA ILE A 138 5.81 -6.12 5.52
C ILE A 138 5.04 -6.06 6.85
N ALA A 139 4.16 -5.07 7.00
CA ALA A 139 3.40 -4.88 8.22
C ALA A 139 2.42 -6.02 8.50
N ILE A 140 1.71 -6.53 7.48
CA ILE A 140 0.82 -7.69 7.69
C ILE A 140 1.61 -8.95 8.01
N ALA A 141 2.80 -9.15 7.41
CA ALA A 141 3.63 -10.32 7.70
C ALA A 141 4.03 -10.37 9.19
N PHE A 142 4.54 -9.26 9.74
CA PHE A 142 4.83 -9.15 11.17
C PHE A 142 3.57 -9.20 12.03
N GLY A 143 2.47 -8.56 11.59
CA GLY A 143 1.18 -8.61 12.26
C GLY A 143 0.63 -10.03 12.38
N ILE A 144 0.79 -10.88 11.36
CA ILE A 144 0.38 -12.28 11.40
C ILE A 144 1.18 -13.05 12.44
N VAL A 145 2.50 -12.86 12.48
CA VAL A 145 3.36 -13.51 13.47
C VAL A 145 2.97 -13.08 14.89
N LEU A 146 2.86 -11.77 15.14
CA LEU A 146 2.44 -11.22 16.44
C LEU A 146 1.05 -11.71 16.84
N GLY A 147 0.10 -11.67 15.90
CA GLY A 147 -1.28 -12.06 16.11
C GLY A 147 -1.44 -13.56 16.38
N LEU A 148 -0.67 -14.41 15.71
CA LEU A 148 -0.67 -15.85 15.96
C LEU A 148 -0.25 -16.15 17.40
N PHE A 149 0.90 -15.62 17.84
CA PHE A 149 1.40 -15.85 19.20
C PHE A 149 0.46 -15.27 20.25
N THR A 150 -0.03 -14.05 20.03
CA THR A 150 -0.95 -13.37 20.96
C THR A 150 -2.30 -14.08 21.04
N GLY A 151 -2.85 -14.52 19.89
CA GLY A 151 -4.10 -15.26 19.81
C GLY A 151 -4.04 -16.58 20.56
N LEU A 152 -2.91 -17.31 20.44
CA LEU A 152 -2.64 -18.52 21.21
C LEU A 152 -2.45 -18.24 22.71
N ALA A 153 -1.72 -17.17 23.07
CA ALA A 153 -1.53 -16.75 24.45
C ALA A 153 -2.87 -16.42 25.13
N ARG A 154 -3.81 -15.80 24.40
CA ARG A 154 -5.14 -15.44 24.91
C ARG A 154 -6.03 -16.63 25.25
N ILE A 155 -5.89 -17.76 24.55
CA ILE A 155 -6.63 -19.00 24.86
C ILE A 155 -5.89 -19.91 25.87
N SER A 156 -4.71 -19.48 26.32
CA SER A 156 -3.94 -20.21 27.31
C SER A 156 -4.66 -20.25 28.65
N THR A 157 -4.41 -21.34 29.39
CA THR A 157 -4.83 -21.45 30.80
C THR A 157 -3.86 -20.75 31.75
N ASN A 158 -2.65 -20.42 31.29
CA ASN A 158 -1.70 -19.67 32.12
C ASN A 158 -2.19 -18.21 32.23
N PRO A 159 -2.47 -17.71 33.45
CA PRO A 159 -2.99 -16.37 33.64
C PRO A 159 -2.05 -15.29 33.12
N CYS A 160 -0.72 -15.45 33.24
CA CYS A 160 0.24 -14.46 32.76
C CYS A 160 0.09 -14.22 31.25
N PHE A 161 0.17 -15.29 30.44
CA PHE A 161 0.01 -15.18 28.99
C PHE A 161 -1.38 -14.65 28.59
N LYS A 162 -2.43 -15.11 29.27
CA LYS A 162 -3.79 -14.68 28.98
C LYS A 162 -3.98 -13.19 29.25
N TRP A 163 -3.57 -12.69 30.42
CA TRP A 163 -3.74 -11.29 30.79
C TRP A 163 -2.87 -10.36 29.96
N THR A 164 -1.60 -10.72 29.72
CA THR A 164 -0.72 -9.92 28.82
C THR A 164 -1.32 -9.80 27.43
N ALA A 165 -1.83 -10.90 26.86
CA ALA A 165 -2.48 -10.88 25.54
C ALA A 165 -3.76 -10.04 25.54
N ILE A 166 -4.61 -10.15 26.57
CA ILE A 166 -5.81 -9.32 26.72
C ILE A 166 -5.42 -7.84 26.78
N THR A 167 -4.50 -7.45 27.66
CA THR A 167 -4.07 -6.06 27.82
C THR A 167 -3.55 -5.47 26.52
N TYR A 168 -2.66 -6.17 25.81
CA TYR A 168 -2.17 -5.72 24.51
C TYR A 168 -3.32 -5.53 23.50
N ILE A 169 -4.21 -6.51 23.37
CA ILE A 169 -5.31 -6.44 22.39
C ILE A 169 -6.27 -5.28 22.71
N GLU A 170 -6.69 -5.14 23.96
CA GLU A 170 -7.65 -4.11 24.37
C GLU A 170 -7.05 -2.69 24.23
N ILE A 171 -5.78 -2.49 24.59
CA ILE A 171 -5.12 -1.18 24.42
C ILE A 171 -5.02 -0.80 22.95
N ILE A 172 -4.58 -1.74 22.11
CA ILE A 172 -4.31 -1.45 20.69
C ILE A 172 -5.61 -1.30 19.90
N ARG A 173 -6.62 -2.14 20.13
CA ARG A 173 -7.92 -2.03 19.44
C ARG A 173 -8.80 -0.92 20.02
N GLY A 174 -8.57 -0.54 21.28
CA GLY A 174 -9.29 0.53 21.97
C GLY A 174 -8.75 1.93 21.69
N SER A 175 -7.60 2.07 21.01
CA SER A 175 -6.98 3.36 20.73
C SER A 175 -6.93 3.69 19.23
N PRO A 176 -6.98 4.97 18.83
CA PRO A 176 -6.90 5.35 17.43
C PRO A 176 -5.54 5.01 16.81
N LEU A 177 -5.55 4.39 15.62
CA LEU A 177 -4.32 4.04 14.91
C LEU A 177 -3.42 5.25 14.65
N LEU A 178 -4.00 6.40 14.25
CA LEU A 178 -3.23 7.62 14.02
C LEU A 178 -2.41 8.02 15.25
N VAL A 179 -2.98 7.92 16.46
CA VAL A 179 -2.29 8.23 17.71
C VAL A 179 -1.15 7.23 17.96
N GLN A 180 -1.38 5.94 17.67
CA GLN A 180 -0.33 4.92 17.78
C GLN A 180 0.84 5.23 16.84
N ILE A 181 0.58 5.59 15.59
CA ILE A 181 1.62 5.98 14.61
C ILE A 181 2.45 7.15 15.15
N LEU A 182 1.78 8.17 15.70
CA LEU A 182 2.47 9.34 16.28
C LEU A 182 3.32 8.97 17.50
N ILE A 183 2.84 8.08 18.38
CA ILE A 183 3.62 7.59 19.52
C ILE A 183 4.85 6.80 19.04
N TRP A 184 4.67 5.92 18.06
CA TRP A 184 5.76 5.13 17.48
C TRP A 184 6.85 5.99 16.89
N TYR A 185 6.47 7.06 16.17
CA TYR A 185 7.44 7.95 15.56
C TYR A 185 8.06 8.93 16.56
N TYR A 186 7.24 9.75 17.23
CA TYR A 186 7.74 10.86 18.06
C TYR A 186 8.28 10.43 19.41
N VAL A 187 7.73 9.37 20.02
CA VAL A 187 8.15 8.93 21.36
C VAL A 187 9.15 7.80 21.23
N ILE A 188 8.73 6.68 20.64
CA ILE A 188 9.57 5.48 20.54
C ILE A 188 10.73 5.71 19.58
N GLY A 189 10.47 6.28 18.40
CA GLY A 189 11.50 6.54 17.40
C GLY A 189 12.58 7.49 17.90
N THR A 190 12.19 8.62 18.50
CA THR A 190 13.13 9.56 19.12
C THR A 190 13.95 8.89 20.22
N LEU A 191 13.31 8.15 21.13
CA LEU A 191 14.00 7.45 22.22
C LEU A 191 15.04 6.45 21.68
N VAL A 192 14.62 5.59 20.75
CA VAL A 192 15.48 4.54 20.17
C VAL A 192 16.64 5.17 19.39
N ASN A 193 16.39 6.17 18.53
CA ASN A 193 17.44 6.82 17.76
C ASN A 193 18.42 7.60 18.63
N ASN A 194 17.98 8.18 19.75
CA ASN A 194 18.88 8.81 20.73
C ASN A 194 19.79 7.79 21.43
N LEU A 195 19.25 6.62 21.81
CA LEU A 195 20.03 5.53 22.41
C LEU A 195 21.02 4.91 21.41
N LEU A 196 20.62 4.77 20.14
CA LEU A 196 21.52 4.31 19.08
C LEU A 196 22.65 5.32 18.85
N ALA A 197 22.32 6.62 18.77
CA ALA A 197 23.30 7.67 18.59
C ALA A 197 24.30 7.74 19.75
N SER A 198 23.85 7.60 21.00
CA SER A 198 24.77 7.55 22.16
C SER A 198 25.67 6.33 22.18
N SER A 199 25.26 5.26 21.48
CA SER A 199 26.03 4.02 21.30
C SER A 199 26.88 4.02 20.01
N GLY A 200 26.92 5.12 19.25
CA GLY A 200 27.63 5.22 17.98
C GLY A 200 27.02 4.43 16.82
N LEU A 201 25.76 4.02 16.93
CA LEU A 201 25.04 3.25 15.91
C LEU A 201 24.21 4.17 14.99
N PRO A 202 23.97 3.76 13.73
CA PRO A 202 23.17 4.53 12.79
C PRO A 202 21.70 4.59 13.22
N GLN A 203 21.04 5.70 12.88
CA GLN A 203 19.62 5.90 13.15
C GLN A 203 18.74 5.00 12.27
N ILE A 204 17.59 4.61 12.81
CA ILE A 204 16.57 3.86 12.09
C ILE A 204 15.66 4.85 11.33
N PRO A 205 15.39 4.64 10.03
CA PRO A 205 14.45 5.44 9.26
C PRO A 205 13.00 5.39 9.79
N GLU A 206 12.25 6.47 9.56
CA GLU A 206 10.84 6.64 9.92
C GLU A 206 9.93 5.52 9.40
N MET A 207 10.26 4.98 8.22
CA MET A 207 9.52 3.89 7.58
C MET A 207 9.38 2.68 8.49
N TRP A 208 10.45 2.32 9.22
CA TRP A 208 10.44 1.14 10.10
C TRP A 208 9.58 1.37 11.35
N PHE A 209 9.52 2.59 11.87
CA PHE A 209 8.60 2.93 12.97
C PHE A 209 7.15 2.91 12.50
N GLY A 210 6.88 3.37 11.27
CA GLY A 210 5.57 3.23 10.62
C GLY A 210 5.15 1.76 10.44
N ILE A 211 6.04 0.92 9.90
CA ILE A 211 5.84 -0.53 9.75
C ILE A 211 5.59 -1.18 11.11
N ALA A 212 6.38 -0.86 12.13
CA ALA A 212 6.22 -1.41 13.47
C ALA A 212 4.86 -1.05 14.08
N SER A 213 4.43 0.22 13.94
CA SER A 213 3.12 0.67 14.38
C SER A 213 1.99 -0.10 13.70
N LEU A 214 2.02 -0.21 12.37
CA LEU A 214 1.02 -0.96 11.61
C LEU A 214 1.04 -2.45 11.92
N SER A 215 2.22 -3.04 12.14
CA SER A 215 2.37 -4.47 12.50
C SER A 215 1.74 -4.78 13.85
N ILE A 216 1.97 -3.91 14.83
CA ILE A 216 1.43 -4.05 16.18
C ILE A 216 -0.09 -3.82 16.19
N PHE A 217 -0.56 -2.86 15.40
CA PHE A 217 -1.99 -2.65 15.20
C PHE A 217 -2.65 -3.87 14.55
N ALA A 218 -2.15 -4.29 13.38
CA ALA A 218 -2.65 -5.46 12.66
C ALA A 218 -2.58 -6.74 13.53
N GLY A 219 -1.51 -6.91 14.31
CA GLY A 219 -1.32 -8.06 15.19
C GLY A 219 -2.43 -8.21 16.23
N ALA A 220 -2.98 -7.12 16.76
CA ALA A 220 -4.06 -7.19 17.73
C ALA A 220 -5.37 -7.66 17.09
N TYR A 221 -5.66 -7.24 15.86
CA TYR A 221 -6.81 -7.73 15.09
C TYR A 221 -6.61 -9.18 14.65
N VAL A 222 -5.41 -9.54 14.17
CA VAL A 222 -5.10 -10.93 13.82
C VAL A 222 -5.19 -11.85 15.04
N ALA A 223 -4.80 -11.41 16.24
CA ALA A 223 -4.96 -12.19 17.46
C ALA A 223 -6.42 -12.55 17.75
N GLU A 224 -7.33 -11.62 17.51
CA GLU A 224 -8.77 -11.86 17.64
C GLU A 224 -9.31 -12.80 16.57
N ILE A 225 -8.84 -12.64 15.34
CA ILE A 225 -9.17 -13.56 14.24
C ILE A 225 -8.72 -14.99 14.59
N VAL A 226 -7.49 -15.15 15.07
CA VAL A 226 -6.93 -16.46 15.50
C VAL A 226 -7.76 -17.05 16.63
N ARG A 227 -8.06 -16.26 17.67
CA ARG A 227 -8.90 -16.70 18.79
C ARG A 227 -10.29 -17.12 18.33
N ALA A 228 -10.95 -16.30 17.52
CA ALA A 228 -12.29 -16.57 17.00
C ALA A 228 -12.30 -17.81 16.09
N GLY A 229 -11.29 -17.96 15.24
CA GLY A 229 -11.10 -19.13 14.39
C GLY A 229 -10.99 -20.42 15.21
N ILE A 230 -10.19 -20.42 16.27
CA ILE A 230 -10.05 -21.58 17.18
C ILE A 230 -11.36 -21.86 17.93
N GLN A 231 -12.01 -20.83 18.46
CA GLN A 231 -13.26 -20.99 19.22
C GLN A 231 -14.46 -21.39 18.37
N SER A 232 -14.40 -21.15 17.06
CA SER A 232 -15.47 -21.55 16.15
C SER A 232 -15.58 -23.07 15.98
N ILE A 233 -14.50 -23.82 16.27
CA ILE A 233 -14.49 -25.29 16.15
C ILE A 233 -15.45 -25.91 17.16
N HIS A 234 -16.29 -26.83 16.68
CA HIS A 234 -17.32 -27.47 17.50
C HIS A 234 -16.70 -28.16 18.72
N ARG A 235 -17.25 -27.92 19.92
CA ARG A 235 -16.71 -28.47 21.18
C ARG A 235 -16.59 -29.99 21.17
N GLY A 236 -17.52 -30.68 20.50
CA GLY A 236 -17.49 -32.13 20.30
C GLY A 236 -16.19 -32.66 19.64
N GLN A 237 -15.49 -31.87 18.81
CA GLN A 237 -14.18 -32.25 18.28
C GLN A 237 -13.12 -32.35 19.39
N THR A 238 -13.17 -31.41 20.33
CA THR A 238 -12.27 -31.40 21.49
C THR A 238 -12.65 -32.53 22.44
N GLU A 239 -13.94 -32.72 22.73
CA GLU A 239 -14.43 -33.80 23.60
C GLU A 239 -14.09 -35.19 23.03
N ALA A 240 -14.33 -35.44 21.74
CA ALA A 240 -13.97 -36.69 21.08
C ALA A 240 -12.46 -36.96 21.14
N ALA A 241 -11.63 -35.96 20.86
CA ALA A 241 -10.18 -36.08 20.96
C ALA A 241 -9.72 -36.46 22.38
N ARG A 242 -10.35 -35.86 23.41
CA ARG A 242 -10.07 -36.15 24.81
C ARG A 242 -10.54 -37.54 25.22
N SER A 243 -11.69 -37.99 24.72
CA SER A 243 -12.20 -39.36 24.93
C SER A 243 -11.30 -40.42 24.29
N LEU A 244 -10.60 -40.08 23.20
CA LEU A 244 -9.57 -40.93 22.58
C LEU A 244 -8.20 -40.86 23.27
N GLY A 245 -8.10 -40.24 24.46
CA GLY A 245 -6.88 -40.17 25.26
C GLY A 245 -5.86 -39.11 24.80
N MET A 246 -6.19 -38.25 23.83
CA MET A 246 -5.26 -37.21 23.37
C MET A 246 -5.05 -36.13 24.45
N THR A 247 -3.80 -35.70 24.66
CA THR A 247 -3.51 -34.50 25.49
C THR A 247 -4.09 -33.24 24.85
N ARG A 248 -4.30 -32.16 25.63
CA ARG A 248 -4.76 -30.86 25.09
C ARG A 248 -3.86 -30.35 23.96
N ALA A 249 -2.55 -30.52 24.08
CA ALA A 249 -1.59 -30.15 23.06
C ALA A 249 -1.73 -31.02 21.79
N MET A 250 -1.94 -32.33 21.95
CA MET A 250 -2.19 -33.23 20.82
C MET A 250 -3.48 -32.88 20.09
N ALA A 251 -4.57 -32.67 20.83
CA ALA A 251 -5.87 -32.30 20.26
C ALA A 251 -5.77 -30.95 19.52
N MET A 252 -5.10 -29.96 20.13
CA MET A 252 -4.86 -28.65 19.51
C MET A 252 -4.08 -28.78 18.20
N ARG A 253 -2.94 -29.48 18.21
CA ARG A 253 -2.05 -29.58 17.04
C ARG A 253 -2.64 -30.41 15.90
N LYS A 254 -3.29 -31.53 16.20
CA LYS A 254 -3.71 -32.52 15.18
C LYS A 254 -5.15 -32.34 14.68
N ILE A 255 -6.03 -31.74 15.48
CA ILE A 255 -7.47 -31.66 15.16
C ILE A 255 -7.92 -30.21 15.05
N ILE A 256 -7.68 -29.40 16.08
CA ILE A 256 -8.27 -28.06 16.18
C ILE A 256 -7.57 -27.05 15.26
N LEU A 257 -6.23 -26.93 15.35
CA LEU A 257 -5.47 -25.94 14.55
C LEU A 257 -5.63 -26.12 13.04
N PRO A 258 -5.55 -27.34 12.46
CA PRO A 258 -5.73 -27.51 11.02
C PRO A 258 -7.12 -27.05 10.54
N GLN A 259 -8.17 -27.29 11.34
CA GLN A 259 -9.54 -26.83 11.02
C GLN A 259 -9.69 -25.32 11.22
N ALA A 260 -9.15 -24.80 12.32
CA ALA A 260 -9.19 -23.37 12.64
C ALA A 260 -8.47 -22.53 11.57
N PHE A 261 -7.33 -23.03 11.05
CA PHE A 261 -6.56 -22.35 10.01
C PHE A 261 -7.40 -22.02 8.77
N ARG A 262 -8.22 -22.98 8.30
CA ARG A 262 -9.14 -22.76 7.17
C ARG A 262 -10.17 -21.67 7.43
N ARG A 263 -10.58 -21.49 8.69
CA ARG A 263 -11.53 -20.44 9.11
C ARG A 263 -10.87 -19.09 9.39
N ILE A 264 -9.56 -19.09 9.64
CA ILE A 264 -8.76 -17.87 9.89
C ILE A 264 -8.38 -17.18 8.57
N LEU A 265 -8.16 -17.93 7.49
CA LEU A 265 -7.69 -17.37 6.22
C LEU A 265 -8.60 -16.28 5.62
N PRO A 266 -9.94 -16.46 5.51
CA PRO A 266 -10.83 -15.42 4.96
C PRO A 266 -10.76 -14.06 5.69
N PRO A 267 -10.95 -13.98 7.03
CA PRO A 267 -10.86 -12.70 7.73
C PRO A 267 -9.44 -12.11 7.75
N LEU A 268 -8.39 -12.94 7.66
CA LEU A 268 -7.01 -12.46 7.57
C LEU A 268 -6.75 -11.71 6.26
N ALA A 269 -7.32 -12.18 5.15
CA ALA A 269 -7.27 -11.46 3.88
C ALA A 269 -8.02 -10.11 3.94
N GLY A 270 -9.18 -10.08 4.61
CA GLY A 270 -9.90 -8.84 4.90
C GLY A 270 -9.09 -7.85 5.75
N GLN A 271 -8.30 -8.36 6.69
CA GLN A 271 -7.39 -7.55 7.49
C GLN A 271 -6.26 -6.95 6.65
N PHE A 272 -5.71 -7.70 5.69
CA PHE A 272 -4.69 -7.19 4.76
C PHE A 272 -5.24 -6.05 3.88
N ILE A 273 -6.44 -6.21 3.33
CA ILE A 273 -7.11 -5.18 2.53
C ILE A 273 -7.38 -3.91 3.35
N SER A 274 -7.75 -4.07 4.62
CA SER A 274 -7.90 -2.93 5.54
C SER A 274 -6.57 -2.24 5.81
N LEU A 275 -5.49 -3.02 6.02
CA LEU A 275 -4.16 -2.49 6.32
C LEU A 275 -3.61 -1.61 5.19
N ILE A 276 -3.91 -1.94 3.92
CA ILE A 276 -3.55 -1.10 2.77
C ILE A 276 -4.15 0.29 2.89
N LYS A 277 -5.42 0.39 3.30
CA LYS A 277 -6.08 1.68 3.53
C LYS A 277 -5.54 2.37 4.77
N ASP A 278 -5.30 1.62 5.84
CA ASP A 278 -4.76 2.16 7.10
C ASP A 278 -3.35 2.75 6.91
N SER A 279 -2.55 2.20 5.98
CA SER A 279 -1.22 2.72 5.65
C SER A 279 -1.25 4.18 5.14
N SER A 280 -2.40 4.66 4.64
CA SER A 280 -2.59 6.06 4.25
C SER A 280 -2.36 7.07 5.37
N LEU A 281 -2.46 6.61 6.63
CA LEU A 281 -2.17 7.43 7.81
C LEU A 281 -0.68 7.68 8.00
N LEU A 282 0.21 6.92 7.35
CA LEU A 282 1.66 7.11 7.51
C LEU A 282 2.16 8.44 6.92
N GLY A 283 1.37 9.08 6.04
CA GLY A 283 1.72 10.38 5.47
C GLY A 283 1.92 11.51 6.50
N VAL A 284 1.37 11.40 7.72
CA VAL A 284 1.64 12.39 8.80
C VAL A 284 3.07 12.32 9.34
N ILE A 285 3.73 11.17 9.24
CA ILE A 285 5.14 11.01 9.64
C ILE A 285 6.09 11.06 8.43
N ALA A 286 5.67 11.79 7.39
CA ALA A 286 6.41 12.05 6.15
C ALA A 286 6.76 10.83 5.28
N ILE A 287 6.21 9.65 5.57
CA ILE A 287 6.34 8.49 4.68
C ILE A 287 5.54 8.75 3.41
N ARG A 288 6.23 8.69 2.26
CA ARG A 288 5.65 9.01 0.95
C ARG A 288 4.87 7.84 0.34
N GLU A 289 3.86 7.37 1.06
CA GLU A 289 2.83 6.47 0.54
C GLU A 289 1.88 7.21 -0.42
N LEU A 290 0.94 6.51 -1.06
CA LEU A 290 0.07 7.04 -2.11
C LEU A 290 -0.66 8.35 -1.73
N THR A 291 -1.23 8.47 -0.52
CA THR A 291 -1.97 9.66 -0.09
C THR A 291 -1.03 10.86 0.09
N LYS A 292 0.14 10.65 0.68
CA LYS A 292 1.19 11.66 0.84
C LYS A 292 1.76 12.10 -0.51
N ALA A 293 2.06 11.15 -1.39
CA ALA A 293 2.49 11.41 -2.76
C ALA A 293 1.44 12.24 -3.53
N THR A 294 0.16 11.90 -3.35
CA THR A 294 -0.96 12.67 -3.93
C THR A 294 -1.00 14.08 -3.37
N ARG A 295 -0.86 14.24 -2.05
CA ARG A 295 -0.82 15.57 -1.40
C ARG A 295 0.33 16.43 -1.94
N GLU A 296 1.51 15.86 -2.14
CA GLU A 296 2.67 16.55 -2.73
C GLU A 296 2.39 16.99 -4.19
N ALA A 297 1.79 16.11 -5.00
CA ALA A 297 1.33 16.46 -6.34
C ALA A 297 0.31 17.61 -6.30
N VAL A 298 -0.67 17.57 -5.39
CA VAL A 298 -1.68 18.63 -5.24
C VAL A 298 -1.04 19.96 -4.86
N THR A 299 -0.06 19.96 -3.95
CA THR A 299 0.59 21.21 -3.51
C THR A 299 1.40 21.89 -4.61
N THR A 300 1.91 21.11 -5.58
CA THR A 300 2.73 21.65 -6.67
C THR A 300 1.91 22.00 -7.91
N SER A 301 0.84 21.25 -8.19
CA SER A 301 0.02 21.47 -9.39
C SER A 301 -1.27 22.25 -9.13
N LEU A 302 -1.65 22.43 -7.86
CA LEU A 302 -2.90 23.05 -7.43
C LEU A 302 -4.14 22.36 -8.03
N MET A 303 -4.08 21.03 -8.22
CA MET A 303 -5.16 20.22 -8.80
C MET A 303 -5.76 19.22 -7.78
N PRO A 304 -6.45 19.69 -6.73
CA PRO A 304 -6.92 18.81 -5.65
C PRO A 304 -7.97 17.80 -6.11
N TYR A 305 -8.89 18.19 -6.99
CA TYR A 305 -10.04 17.35 -7.34
C TYR A 305 -9.63 16.11 -8.13
N GLU A 306 -8.87 16.28 -9.22
CA GLU A 306 -8.43 15.18 -10.08
C GLU A 306 -7.48 14.26 -9.34
N LEU A 307 -6.52 14.80 -8.61
CA LEU A 307 -5.49 14.01 -7.94
C LEU A 307 -6.06 13.18 -6.78
N TYR A 308 -6.93 13.75 -5.94
CA TYR A 308 -7.58 12.95 -4.90
C TYR A 308 -8.61 11.96 -5.45
N PHE A 309 -9.30 12.30 -6.56
CA PHE A 309 -10.16 11.34 -7.25
C PHE A 309 -9.36 10.15 -7.78
N VAL A 310 -8.24 10.41 -8.47
CA VAL A 310 -7.34 9.38 -8.97
C VAL A 310 -6.74 8.56 -7.83
N CYS A 311 -6.31 9.20 -6.74
CA CYS A 311 -5.84 8.51 -5.53
C CYS A 311 -6.90 7.54 -4.97
N GLY A 312 -8.15 7.98 -4.87
CA GLY A 312 -9.27 7.13 -4.44
C GLY A 312 -9.49 5.94 -5.38
N VAL A 313 -9.46 6.17 -6.69
CA VAL A 313 -9.56 5.12 -7.71
C VAL A 313 -8.39 4.13 -7.61
N MET A 314 -7.16 4.60 -7.33
CA MET A 314 -6.00 3.73 -7.17
C MET A 314 -6.11 2.83 -5.94
N TYR A 315 -6.52 3.37 -4.78
CA TYR A 315 -6.83 2.57 -3.59
C TYR A 315 -7.95 1.55 -3.88
N LEU A 316 -9.01 1.98 -4.56
CA LEU A 316 -10.12 1.09 -4.94
C LEU A 316 -9.64 -0.01 -5.88
N ALA A 317 -8.84 0.31 -6.90
CA ALA A 317 -8.35 -0.66 -7.87
C ALA A 317 -7.55 -1.77 -7.19
N VAL A 318 -6.63 -1.41 -6.29
CA VAL A 318 -5.80 -2.39 -5.57
C VAL A 318 -6.63 -3.18 -4.55
N THR A 319 -7.46 -2.53 -3.75
CA THR A 319 -8.29 -3.23 -2.76
C THR A 319 -9.34 -4.12 -3.42
N PHE A 320 -9.92 -3.70 -4.53
CA PHE A 320 -10.85 -4.51 -5.34
C PHE A 320 -10.14 -5.71 -5.99
N ALA A 321 -8.98 -5.50 -6.62
CA ALA A 321 -8.19 -6.59 -7.20
C ALA A 321 -7.83 -7.66 -6.16
N LEU A 322 -7.39 -7.22 -4.97
CA LEU A 322 -7.11 -8.13 -3.85
C LEU A 322 -8.38 -8.83 -3.35
N SER A 323 -9.49 -8.12 -3.23
CA SER A 323 -10.78 -8.70 -2.81
C SER A 323 -11.23 -9.81 -3.78
N MET A 324 -11.12 -9.56 -5.09
CA MET A 324 -11.45 -10.54 -6.13
C MET A 324 -10.50 -11.74 -6.09
N PHE A 325 -9.20 -11.51 -5.91
CA PHE A 325 -8.21 -12.58 -5.77
C PHE A 325 -8.48 -13.46 -4.55
N VAL A 326 -8.82 -12.85 -3.41
CA VAL A 326 -9.16 -13.54 -2.17
C VAL A 326 -10.42 -14.38 -2.34
N GLN A 327 -11.48 -13.83 -2.93
CA GLN A 327 -12.72 -14.58 -3.20
C GLN A 327 -12.48 -15.77 -4.13
N TYR A 328 -11.59 -15.63 -5.11
CA TYR A 328 -11.19 -16.73 -5.97
C TYR A 328 -10.47 -17.84 -5.19
N LEU A 329 -9.52 -17.48 -4.31
CA LEU A 329 -8.84 -18.44 -3.44
C LEU A 329 -9.79 -19.11 -2.44
N GLU A 330 -10.74 -18.37 -1.88
CA GLU A 330 -11.73 -18.89 -0.94
C GLU A 330 -12.59 -19.98 -1.60
N LYS A 331 -13.13 -19.72 -2.79
CA LYS A 331 -13.94 -20.71 -3.54
C LYS A 331 -13.18 -22.01 -3.78
N ARG A 332 -11.90 -21.92 -4.16
CA ARG A 332 -11.05 -23.09 -4.39
C ARG A 332 -10.67 -23.84 -3.10
N SER A 333 -10.66 -23.17 -1.95
CA SER A 333 -10.26 -23.78 -0.66
C SER A 333 -11.41 -24.45 0.10
N VAL A 334 -12.65 -24.14 -0.29
CA VAL A 334 -13.87 -24.72 0.28
C VAL A 334 -14.30 -25.99 -0.48
N GLU A 335 -13.85 -26.14 -1.73
CA GLU A 335 -13.91 -27.38 -2.52
C GLU A 335 -12.80 -28.37 -2.11
#